data_AF-A0A964U4I1-F1
#
_entry.id   AF-A0A964U4I1-F1
#
_cell.length_a   1.000
_cell.length_b   1.000
_cell.length_c   1.000
_cell.angle_alpha   90.00
_cell.angle_beta   90.00
_cell.angle_gamma   90.00
#
_symmetry.space_group_name_H-M   'P 1'
#
loop_
_entity.id
_entity.type
_entity.pdbx_description
1 polymer ?
#
loop_
_entity_poly.entity_id
_entity_poly.type
_entity_poly.pdbx_seq_one_letter_code
_entity_poly.pdbx_strand_id
1 'polypeptide(L)'
;MRRLPLALLLHTASHGRHYDLLVLDPTAPDDAEHRLWAARLSLPPDRWADHRRLRLTPLPPHRMRYLTYEGPLTRGRGHVRRVDRGHARARLWTPRRIVLDVTLHRFRGRVTLMRHGPDAWHAVAQRSLVGSAGMR
;
A
#
# COMPACT_ATOMS: atom_id res chain seq x y z
N MET A 1 -6.58 17.10 8.25
CA MET A 1 -6.22 16.17 7.15
C MET A 1 -6.85 14.81 7.39
N ARG A 2 -7.58 14.27 6.40
CA ARG A 2 -8.30 12.99 6.48
C ARG A 2 -7.32 11.82 6.67
N ARG A 3 -7.68 10.85 7.53
CA ARG A 3 -6.98 9.56 7.61
C ARG A 3 -7.53 8.63 6.53
N LEU A 4 -6.66 8.08 5.70
CA LEU A 4 -6.99 7.17 4.62
C LEU A 4 -6.71 5.74 5.09
N PRO A 5 -7.72 4.86 5.19
CA PRO A 5 -7.50 3.44 5.47
C PRO A 5 -6.50 2.83 4.49
N LEU A 6 -5.62 1.98 5.02
CA LEU A 6 -4.56 1.34 4.27
C LEU A 6 -4.37 -0.10 4.76
N ALA A 7 -4.17 -1.03 3.82
CA ALA A 7 -3.83 -2.41 4.12
C ALA A 7 -2.70 -2.90 3.21
N LEU A 8 -1.91 -3.85 3.73
CA LEU A 8 -0.96 -4.61 2.93
C LEU A 8 -1.36 -6.07 2.95
N LEU A 9 -1.56 -6.64 1.77
CA LEU A 9 -2.02 -8.00 1.57
C LEU A 9 -0.89 -8.84 0.99
N LEU A 10 -0.57 -9.99 1.57
CA LEU A 10 0.28 -11.00 0.96
C LEU A 10 -0.58 -11.89 0.08
N HIS A 11 -0.35 -11.83 -1.23
CA HIS A 11 -0.97 -12.70 -2.22
C HIS A 11 0.00 -13.82 -2.56
N THR A 12 -0.41 -15.06 -2.29
CA THR A 12 0.31 -16.29 -2.64
C THR A 12 -0.44 -17.03 -3.74
N ALA A 13 0.19 -17.28 -4.88
CA ALA A 13 -0.36 -18.01 -6.01
C ALA A 13 0.66 -19.00 -6.58
N SER A 14 0.28 -19.81 -7.57
CA SER A 14 1.17 -20.79 -8.22
C SER A 14 2.42 -20.16 -8.84
N HIS A 15 2.32 -18.93 -9.34
CA HIS A 15 3.42 -18.16 -9.92
C HIS A 15 4.25 -17.40 -8.86
N GLY A 16 4.08 -17.69 -7.58
CA GLY A 16 4.83 -17.10 -6.48
C GLY A 16 4.04 -16.15 -5.58
N ARG A 17 4.77 -15.38 -4.77
CA ARG A 17 4.21 -14.49 -3.74
C ARG A 17 4.55 -13.02 -4.00
N HIS A 18 3.62 -12.13 -3.68
CA HIS A 18 3.82 -10.69 -3.74
C HIS A 18 2.92 -9.98 -2.72
N TYR A 19 3.12 -8.68 -2.57
CA TYR A 19 2.30 -7.84 -1.71
C TYR A 19 1.44 -6.91 -2.55
N ASP A 20 0.20 -6.68 -2.12
CA ASP A 20 -0.68 -5.66 -2.67
C ASP A 20 -0.89 -4.58 -1.61
N LEU A 21 -0.48 -3.36 -1.95
CA LEU A 21 -0.73 -2.16 -1.16
C LEU A 21 -2.07 -1.57 -1.57
N LEU A 22 -3.00 -1.48 -0.62
CA LEU A 22 -4.32 -0.87 -0.82
C LEU A 22 -4.42 0.40 0.02
N VAL A 23 -4.82 1.52 -0.59
CA VAL A 23 -5.02 2.81 0.09
C VAL A 23 -6.33 3.41 -0.37
N LEU A 24 -7.15 3.92 0.56
CA LEU A 24 -8.33 4.71 0.18
C LEU A 24 -7.91 5.90 -0.69
N ASP A 25 -8.46 5.95 -1.90
CA ASP A 25 -8.28 7.06 -2.82
C ASP A 25 -9.12 8.26 -2.36
N PRO A 26 -8.50 9.38 -1.94
CA PRO A 26 -9.22 10.56 -1.48
C PRO A 26 -9.93 11.32 -2.61
N THR A 27 -9.67 10.97 -3.88
CA THR A 27 -10.28 11.59 -5.06
C THR A 27 -11.44 10.78 -5.62
N ALA A 28 -11.62 9.52 -5.17
CA ALA A 28 -12.75 8.70 -5.57
C ALA A 28 -14.05 9.21 -4.91
N PRO A 29 -15.17 9.30 -5.66
CA PRO A 29 -16.49 9.60 -5.12
C PRO A 29 -16.86 8.70 -3.93
N ASP A 30 -17.67 9.20 -3.00
CA ASP A 30 -17.99 8.46 -1.78
C ASP A 30 -18.83 7.20 -2.04
N ASP A 31 -19.62 7.20 -3.12
CA ASP A 31 -20.49 6.12 -3.60
C ASP A 31 -19.81 5.17 -4.58
N ALA A 32 -18.57 5.44 -5.00
CA ALA A 32 -17.87 4.56 -5.93
C ALA A 32 -17.66 3.16 -5.33
N GLU A 33 -17.84 2.12 -6.13
CA GLU A 33 -17.65 0.74 -5.67
C GLU A 33 -16.15 0.41 -5.43
N HIS A 34 -15.28 0.93 -6.29
CA HIS A 34 -13.84 0.65 -6.32
C HIS A 34 -13.03 1.88 -5.90
N ARG A 35 -12.92 2.10 -4.59
CA ARG A 35 -12.35 3.32 -3.98
C ARG A 35 -10.90 3.18 -3.52
N LEU A 36 -10.28 2.03 -3.74
CA LEU A 36 -8.91 1.80 -3.30
C LEU A 36 -7.95 1.97 -4.47
N TRP A 37 -6.99 2.86 -4.32
CA TRP A 37 -5.77 2.82 -5.13
C TRP A 37 -4.97 1.59 -4.71
N ALA A 38 -4.50 0.84 -5.71
CA ALA A 38 -3.87 -0.45 -5.48
C ALA A 38 -2.60 -0.59 -6.32
N ALA A 39 -1.55 -1.14 -5.71
CA ALA A 39 -0.34 -1.50 -6.43
C ALA A 39 0.36 -2.72 -5.81
N ARG A 40 0.93 -3.54 -6.69
CA ARG A 40 1.74 -4.71 -6.35
C ARG A 40 3.19 -4.32 -6.11
N LEU A 41 3.82 -4.94 -5.11
CA LEU A 41 5.26 -4.85 -4.83
C LEU A 41 5.80 -6.17 -4.27
N SER A 42 7.11 -6.40 -4.42
CA SER A 42 7.74 -7.67 -4.04
C SER A 42 8.23 -7.73 -2.59
N LEU A 43 8.18 -6.61 -1.85
CA LEU A 43 8.82 -6.47 -0.55
C LEU A 43 7.81 -6.19 0.59
N PRO A 44 8.02 -6.81 1.76
CA PRO A 44 7.24 -6.51 2.96
C PRO A 44 7.56 -5.09 3.48
N PRO A 45 6.68 -4.53 4.34
CA PRO A 45 6.73 -3.11 4.70
C PRO A 45 7.92 -2.74 5.58
N ASP A 46 8.44 -3.70 6.34
CA ASP A 46 9.63 -3.52 7.16
C ASP A 46 10.91 -3.29 6.34
N ARG A 47 10.94 -3.77 5.09
CA ARG A 47 12.08 -3.67 4.17
C ARG A 47 12.01 -2.45 3.24
N TRP A 48 10.94 -1.67 3.26
CA TRP A 48 10.75 -0.58 2.29
C TRP A 48 11.85 0.48 2.32
N ALA A 49 12.29 0.89 3.53
CA ALA A 49 13.30 1.93 3.68
C ALA A 49 14.74 1.46 3.42
N ASP A 50 14.95 0.15 3.31
CA ASP A 50 16.27 -0.43 3.03
C ASP A 50 16.64 -0.28 1.54
N HIS A 51 15.68 0.11 0.69
CA HIS A 51 15.84 0.23 -0.75
C HIS A 51 15.73 1.69 -1.21
N ARG A 52 16.66 2.12 -2.07
CA ARG A 52 16.62 3.45 -2.68
C ARG A 52 15.38 3.67 -3.54
N ARG A 53 14.89 2.62 -4.20
CA ARG A 53 13.69 2.61 -5.04
C ARG A 53 13.01 1.24 -4.96
N LEU A 54 11.70 1.26 -4.72
CA LEU A 54 10.82 0.10 -4.80
C LEU A 54 10.04 0.17 -6.11
N ARG A 55 10.05 -0.89 -6.92
CA ARG A 55 9.18 -0.96 -8.09
C ARG A 55 7.78 -1.39 -7.67
N LEU A 56 6.77 -0.73 -8.22
CA LEU A 56 5.37 -1.10 -8.06
C LEU A 56 4.70 -1.24 -9.42
N THR A 57 3.83 -2.24 -9.53
CA THR A 57 2.94 -2.42 -10.67
C THR A 57 1.55 -1.97 -10.28
N PRO A 58 0.93 -0.98 -10.96
CA PRO A 58 -0.41 -0.53 -10.64
C PRO A 58 -1.40 -1.69 -10.86
N LEU A 59 -2.42 -1.74 -10.01
CA LEU A 59 -3.52 -2.69 -10.13
C LEU A 59 -4.82 -1.91 -10.39
N PRO A 60 -5.86 -2.55 -10.95
CA PRO A 60 -7.18 -1.95 -11.02
C PRO A 60 -7.64 -1.47 -9.63
N PRO A 61 -8.44 -0.40 -9.55
CA PRO A 61 -9.01 0.03 -8.27
C PRO A 61 -9.75 -1.11 -7.57
N HIS A 62 -9.57 -1.24 -6.26
CA HIS A 62 -10.16 -2.32 -5.47
C HIS A 62 -11.37 -1.82 -4.66
N ARG A 63 -12.26 -2.75 -4.29
CA ARG A 63 -13.41 -2.46 -3.42
C ARG A 63 -12.98 -2.33 -1.97
N MET A 64 -13.64 -1.46 -1.20
CA MET A 64 -13.34 -1.21 0.22
C MET A 64 -13.25 -2.48 1.07
N ARG A 65 -14.10 -3.48 0.81
CA ARG A 65 -14.11 -4.77 1.54
C ARG A 65 -12.77 -5.52 1.48
N TYR A 66 -11.92 -5.25 0.50
CA TYR A 66 -10.61 -5.90 0.38
C TYR A 66 -9.62 -5.43 1.46
N LEU A 67 -9.86 -4.30 2.13
CA LEU A 67 -9.03 -3.89 3.29
C LEU A 67 -9.09 -4.91 4.43
N THR A 68 -10.22 -5.62 4.58
CA THR A 68 -10.45 -6.60 5.64
C THR A 68 -10.54 -8.04 5.16
N TYR A 69 -10.59 -8.27 3.84
CA TYR A 69 -10.66 -9.60 3.25
C TYR A 69 -9.37 -10.41 3.48
N GLU A 70 -9.55 -11.68 3.85
CA GLU A 70 -8.52 -12.72 3.90
C GLU A 70 -9.17 -14.03 3.44
N GLY A 71 -8.43 -14.89 2.74
CA GLY A 71 -8.96 -16.15 2.24
C GLY A 71 -8.59 -16.49 0.80
N PRO A 72 -9.18 -17.57 0.25
CA PRO A 72 -8.91 -18.05 -1.09
C PRO A 72 -9.56 -17.17 -2.16
N LEU A 73 -8.79 -16.81 -3.18
CA LEU A 73 -9.29 -16.14 -4.37
C LEU A 73 -9.93 -17.15 -5.33
N THR A 74 -11.01 -16.71 -5.98
CA THR A 74 -11.72 -17.52 -6.97
C THR A 74 -10.87 -17.82 -8.21
N ARG A 75 -11.21 -18.91 -8.91
CA ARG A 75 -10.60 -19.36 -10.17
C ARG A 75 -9.11 -19.70 -10.06
N GLY A 76 -8.71 -20.34 -8.96
CA GLY A 76 -7.33 -20.79 -8.77
C GLY A 76 -6.30 -19.66 -8.66
N ARG A 77 -6.74 -18.43 -8.37
CA ARG A 77 -5.85 -17.25 -8.30
C ARG A 77 -5.02 -17.19 -7.02
N GLY A 78 -5.11 -18.18 -6.14
CA GLY A 78 -4.31 -18.27 -4.92
C GLY A 78 -5.04 -17.82 -3.67
N HIS A 79 -4.29 -17.37 -2.66
CA HIS A 79 -4.79 -16.98 -1.35
C HIS A 79 -4.25 -15.60 -0.96
N VAL A 80 -5.06 -14.84 -0.22
CA VAL A 80 -4.68 -13.53 0.30
C VAL A 80 -4.74 -13.53 1.82
N ARG A 81 -3.67 -13.04 2.45
CA ARG A 81 -3.60 -12.79 3.91
C ARG A 81 -3.20 -11.35 4.16
N ARG A 82 -3.85 -10.67 5.08
CA ARG A 82 -3.46 -9.32 5.48
C ARG A 82 -2.23 -9.41 6.38
N VAL A 83 -1.14 -8.77 5.95
CA VAL A 83 0.14 -8.79 6.69
C VAL A 83 0.40 -7.50 7.47
N ASP A 84 -0.29 -6.42 7.13
CA ASP A 84 -0.25 -5.17 7.87
C ASP A 84 -1.51 -4.33 7.58
N ARG A 85 -1.82 -3.42 8.49
CA ARG A 85 -2.93 -2.46 8.35
C ARG A 85 -2.65 -1.17 9.08
N GLY A 86 -3.32 -0.11 8.67
CA GLY A 86 -3.25 1.16 9.37
C GLY A 86 -3.87 2.28 8.55
N HIS A 87 -3.19 3.42 8.54
CA HIS A 87 -3.67 4.58 7.81
C HIS A 87 -2.54 5.36 7.14
N ALA A 88 -2.90 6.05 6.08
CA ALA A 88 -2.09 7.08 5.46
C ALA A 88 -2.69 8.47 5.68
N ARG A 89 -1.87 9.51 5.57
CA ARG A 89 -2.29 10.89 5.34
C ARG A 89 -1.70 11.32 4.01
N ALA A 90 -2.55 11.69 3.06
CA ALA A 90 -2.09 12.23 1.79
C ALA A 90 -1.56 13.66 1.99
N ARG A 91 -0.33 13.89 1.54
CA ARG A 91 0.29 15.22 1.41
C ARG A 91 0.19 15.74 -0.02
N LEU A 92 0.22 14.83 -0.98
CA LEU A 92 -0.01 15.08 -2.39
C LEU A 92 -0.69 13.84 -2.99
N TRP A 93 -1.68 14.05 -3.84
CA TRP A 93 -2.35 12.97 -4.56
C TRP A 93 -2.69 13.42 -5.97
N THR A 94 -1.90 12.97 -6.94
CA THR A 94 -2.08 13.28 -8.37
C THR A 94 -1.86 12.03 -9.21
N PRO A 95 -2.31 12.00 -10.48
CA PRO A 95 -2.08 10.84 -11.35
C PRO A 95 -0.61 10.47 -11.59
N ARG A 96 0.33 11.41 -11.39
CA ARG A 96 1.77 11.20 -11.61
C ARG A 96 2.59 11.05 -10.34
N ARG A 97 2.06 11.50 -9.21
CA ARG A 97 2.79 11.54 -7.93
C ARG A 97 1.84 11.48 -6.74
N ILE A 98 2.14 10.58 -5.81
CA ILE A 98 1.44 10.43 -4.53
C ILE A 98 2.48 10.54 -3.41
N VAL A 99 2.19 11.34 -2.39
CA VAL A 99 3.05 11.46 -1.20
C VAL A 99 2.19 11.19 0.03
N LEU A 100 2.55 10.15 0.78
CA LEU A 100 1.83 9.68 1.95
C LEU A 100 2.72 9.72 3.19
N ASP A 101 2.20 10.21 4.30
CA ASP A 101 2.71 9.83 5.61
C ASP A 101 1.95 8.56 6.05
N VAL A 102 2.67 7.44 6.11
CA VAL A 102 2.13 6.09 6.37
C VAL A 102 2.36 5.70 7.83
N THR A 103 1.32 5.13 8.43
CA THR A 103 1.39 4.48 9.74
C THR A 103 0.80 3.09 9.61
N LEU A 104 1.69 2.11 9.54
CA LEU A 104 1.45 0.68 9.62
C LEU A 104 2.02 0.15 10.95
N HIS A 105 1.77 -1.12 11.27
CA HIS A 105 2.40 -1.77 12.42
C HIS A 105 3.90 -1.96 12.20
N ARG A 106 4.33 -2.34 10.99
CA ARG A 106 5.75 -2.65 10.68
C ARG A 106 6.51 -1.52 9.99
N PHE A 107 5.80 -0.47 9.57
CA PHE A 107 6.39 0.70 8.92
C PHE A 107 5.71 2.00 9.37
N ARG A 108 6.51 2.99 9.76
CA ARG A 108 6.05 4.35 10.01
C ARG A 108 7.02 5.30 9.31
N GLY A 109 6.50 6.18 8.47
CA GLY A 109 7.35 6.99 7.63
C GLY A 109 6.64 7.66 6.47
N ARG A 110 7.42 8.32 5.63
CA ARG A 110 6.94 8.91 4.39
C ARG A 110 7.18 7.97 3.22
N VAL A 111 6.18 7.85 2.34
CA VAL A 111 6.28 7.12 1.08
C VAL A 111 5.95 8.09 -0.06
N THR A 112 6.90 8.26 -0.97
CA THR A 112 6.71 9.04 -2.21
C THR A 112 6.64 8.08 -3.39
N LEU A 113 5.48 8.02 -4.04
CA LEU A 113 5.24 7.23 -5.25
C LEU A 113 5.26 8.14 -6.48
N MET A 114 5.97 7.73 -7.52
CA MET A 114 6.09 8.45 -8.79
C MET A 114 5.79 7.51 -9.95
N ARG A 115 4.94 7.96 -10.88
CA ARG A 115 4.61 7.21 -12.09
C ARG A 115 5.71 7.37 -13.14
N HIS A 116 6.19 6.27 -13.68
CA HIS A 116 7.22 6.23 -14.73
C HIS A 116 6.71 5.71 -16.08
N GLY A 117 5.48 5.22 -16.13
CA GLY A 117 4.83 4.72 -17.36
C GLY A 117 3.41 4.24 -17.07
N PRO A 118 2.72 3.65 -18.06
CA PRO A 118 1.37 3.10 -17.88
C PRO A 118 1.30 2.10 -16.72
N ASP A 119 2.29 1.22 -16.66
CA ASP A 119 2.32 0.03 -15.78
C ASP A 119 3.45 0.06 -14.75
N ALA A 120 4.02 1.23 -14.50
CA ALA A 120 5.21 1.35 -13.66
C ALA A 120 5.14 2.56 -12.72
N TRP A 121 5.24 2.26 -11.43
CA TRP A 121 5.47 3.22 -10.37
C TRP A 121 6.77 2.88 -9.64
N HIS A 122 7.42 3.91 -9.10
CA HIS A 122 8.50 3.74 -8.13
C HIS A 122 8.12 4.41 -6.82
N ALA A 123 8.41 3.75 -5.70
CA ALA A 123 8.32 4.37 -4.39
C ALA A 123 9.70 4.57 -3.78
N VAL A 124 9.84 5.67 -3.03
CA VAL A 124 10.91 5.90 -2.09
C VAL A 124 10.27 5.99 -0.71
N ALA A 125 10.74 5.16 0.21
CA ALA A 125 10.24 5.11 1.58
C ALA A 125 11.31 5.60 2.55
N GLN A 126 10.91 6.45 3.49
CA GLN A 126 11.79 7.00 4.52
C GLN A 126 11.13 6.75 5.87
N ARG A 127 11.80 5.99 6.75
CA ARG A 127 11.30 5.79 8.11
C ARG A 127 11.32 7.09 8.88
N SER A 128 10.27 7.32 9.67
CA SER A 128 10.31 8.39 10.67
C SER A 128 11.23 7.96 11.79
N LEU A 129 12.23 8.79 12.11
CA LEU A 129 13.04 8.69 13.30
C LEU A 129 12.22 9.16 14.51
N VAL A 130 11.11 8.49 14.83
CA VAL A 130 10.54 8.66 16.17
C VAL A 130 11.33 7.71 17.04
N GLY A 131 12.35 8.26 17.68
CA GLY A 131 13.18 7.56 18.64
C GLY A 131 12.34 6.91 19.73
N SER A 132 12.82 5.76 20.18
CA SER A 132 12.56 5.16 21.48
C SER A 132 12.73 6.21 22.59
N ALA A 133 11.68 6.98 22.85
CA ALA A 133 11.55 7.78 24.04
C ALA A 133 10.59 7.04 24.97
N GLY A 134 11.13 6.44 26.04
CA GLY A 134 10.37 6.02 27.20
C GLY A 134 10.17 4.51 27.37
N MET A 135 11.23 3.82 27.78
CA MET A 135 11.12 2.87 28.89
C MET A 135 12.50 2.80 29.56
N ARG A 136 12.69 3.68 30.53
CA ARG A 136 13.55 3.39 31.68
C ARG A 136 12.71 2.58 32.67
#